data_AF-A0A173UQL7-F1
#
_entry.id   AF-A0A173UQL7-F1
#
_cell.length_a   1.000
_cell.length_b   1.000
_cell.length_c   1.000
_cell.angle_alpha   90.00
_cell.angle_beta   90.00
_cell.angle_gamma   90.00
#
_symmetry.space_group_name_H-M   'P 1'
#
loop_
_entity.id
_entity.type
_entity.pdbx_description
1 polymer ?
#
loop_
_entity_poly.entity_id
_entity_poly.type
_entity_poly.pdbx_seq_one_letter_code
_entity_poly.pdbx_strand_id
1 'polypeptide(L)' 'MKLDKSLAFQVVNTIKDTCGQDINFIDKQGMIFASTNADRIGTFHAIGHKAAQTEQTIEVFSDDDFPGTQKGINMPMSLS' A
#
# COMPACT_ATOMS: atom_id res chain seq x y z
N MET A 1 -9.68 7.71 13.45
CA MET A 1 -9.02 8.72 12.62
C MET A 1 -9.37 8.44 11.16
N LYS A 2 -10.20 9.25 10.50
CA LYS A 2 -10.35 9.19 9.04
C LYS A 2 -9.14 9.92 8.48
N LEU A 3 -8.21 9.20 7.85
CA LEU A 3 -7.18 9.86 7.07
C LEU A 3 -7.89 10.61 5.94
N ASP A 4 -7.63 11.90 5.78
CA ASP A 4 -8.15 12.64 4.64
C ASP A 4 -7.56 12.03 3.36
N LYS A 5 -8.41 11.84 2.35
CA LYS A 5 -8.00 11.31 1.04
C LYS A 5 -6.89 12.18 0.45
N SER A 6 -6.99 13.51 0.62
CA SER A 6 -5.94 14.46 0.22
C SER A 6 -4.58 14.14 0.85
N LEU A 7 -4.56 13.85 2.16
CA LEU A 7 -3.34 13.49 2.87
C LEU A 7 -2.74 12.17 2.36
N ALA A 8 -3.57 11.14 2.12
CA ALA A 8 -3.08 9.88 1.55
C ALA A 8 -2.41 10.07 0.19
N PHE A 9 -3.01 10.91 -0.68
CA PHE A 9 -2.43 11.24 -1.98
C PHE A 9 -1.11 12.02 -1.86
N GLN A 10 -1.03 12.99 -0.94
CA GLN A 10 0.21 13.70 -0.67
C GLN A 10 1.31 12.74 -0.24
N VAL A 11 1.02 11.82 0.69
CA VAL A 11 1.98 10.81 1.16
C VAL A 11 2.51 9.94 0.02
N VAL A 12 1.63 9.34 -0.80
CA VAL A 12 2.10 8.44 -1.88
C VAL A 12 2.92 9.19 -2.95
N ASN A 13 2.57 10.43 -3.27
CA ASN A 13 3.30 11.24 -4.23
C ASN A 13 4.68 11.66 -3.68
N THR A 14 4.76 12.10 -2.42
CA THR A 14 6.03 12.46 -1.79
C THR A 14 7.00 11.27 -1.71
N ILE A 15 6.50 10.06 -1.42
CA ILE A 15 7.34 8.87 -1.37
C ILE A 15 7.79 8.44 -2.77
N LYS A 16 6.92 8.53 -3.78
CA LYS A 16 7.24 8.21 -5.18
C LYS A 16 8.46 8.98 -5.69
N ASP A 17 8.53 10.27 -5.37
CA ASP A 17 9.65 11.14 -5.75
C ASP A 17 10.98 10.69 -5.16
N THR A 18 10.96 9.97 -4.02
CA THR A 18 12.15 9.46 -3.34
C THR A 18 12.53 8.05 -3.81
N CYS A 19 11.54 7.16 -4.01
CA CYS A 19 11.77 5.74 -4.25
C CYS A 19 11.76 5.34 -5.74
N GLY A 20 11.18 6.14 -6.63
CA GLY A 20 11.03 5.84 -8.07
C GLY A 20 10.04 4.71 -8.41
N GLN A 21 9.54 3.97 -7.43
CA GLN A 21 8.57 2.87 -7.57
C GLN A 21 7.14 3.35 -7.30
N ASP A 22 6.13 2.71 -7.90
CA ASP A 22 4.75 3.03 -7.58
C ASP A 22 4.42 2.74 -6.12
N ILE A 23 3.73 3.68 -5.47
CA ILE A 23 3.41 3.62 -4.05
C ILE A 23 1.91 3.45 -3.88
N ASN A 24 1.53 2.54 -2.97
CA ASN A 24 0.14 2.28 -2.61
C ASN A 24 -0.04 2.55 -1.11
N PHE A 25 -1.04 3.35 -0.75
CA PHE A 25 -1.53 3.47 0.62
C PHE A 25 -2.73 2.54 0.80
N ILE A 26 -2.60 1.58 1.70
CA ILE A 26 -3.56 0.49 1.88
C ILE A 26 -4.24 0.65 3.22
N ASP A 27 -5.57 0.56 3.25
CA ASP A 27 -6.32 0.62 4.50
C ASP A 27 -6.31 -0.71 5.25
N LYS A 28 -6.88 -0.73 6.46
CA LYS A 28 -6.92 -1.93 7.31
C LYS A 28 -7.78 -3.06 6.71
N GLN A 29 -8.63 -2.76 5.74
CA GLN A 29 -9.45 -3.74 5.02
C GLN A 29 -8.70 -4.33 3.80
N GLY A 30 -7.47 -3.86 3.53
CA GLY A 30 -6.69 -4.32 2.39
C GLY A 30 -6.99 -3.59 1.09
N MET A 31 -7.78 -2.53 1.13
CA MET A 31 -8.13 -1.76 -0.07
C MET A 31 -7.10 -0.67 -0.32
N ILE A 32 -6.70 -0.52 -1.58
CA ILE A 32 -5.81 0.58 -1.99
C ILE A 32 -6.61 1.88 -1.96
N PHE A 33 -6.35 2.69 -0.94
CA PHE A 33 -7.04 3.95 -0.68
C PHE A 33 -6.45 5.12 -1.49
N ALA A 34 -5.13 5.11 -1.70
CA ALA A 34 -4.42 6.03 -2.60
C ALA A 34 -3.28 5.30 -3.32
N SER A 35 -2.95 5.71 -4.54
CA SER A 35 -1.85 5.14 -5.31
C SER A 35 -1.30 6.16 -6.30
N THR A 36 -0.01 6.04 -6.63
CA THR A 36 0.57 6.74 -7.79
C THR A 36 0.24 6.08 -9.13
N ASN A 37 -0.36 4.88 -9.10
CA ASN A 37 -0.99 4.24 -10.24
C ASN A 37 -2.52 4.27 -10.05
N ALA A 38 -3.22 5.11 -10.81
CA ALA A 38 -4.64 5.33 -10.64
C ALA A 38 -5.50 4.07 -10.78
N ASP A 39 -5.07 3.11 -11.62
CA ASP A 39 -5.80 1.87 -11.90
C ASP A 39 -5.84 0.93 -10.68
N ARG A 40 -4.96 1.17 -9.69
CA ARG A 40 -4.89 0.38 -8.47
C ARG A 40 -5.91 0.82 -7.43
N ILE A 41 -6.40 2.06 -7.48
CA ILE A 41 -7.26 2.63 -6.44
C ILE A 41 -8.59 1.86 -6.37
N GLY A 42 -8.99 1.47 -5.16
CA GLY A 42 -10.21 0.70 -4.94
C GLY A 42 -10.09 -0.80 -5.25
N THR A 43 -8.88 -1.29 -5.55
CA THR A 43 -8.61 -2.74 -5.66
C THR A 43 -8.14 -3.32 -4.33
N PHE A 44 -8.39 -4.62 -4.14
CA PHE A 44 -7.93 -5.37 -2.97
C PHE A 44 -6.47 -5.81 -3.15
N HIS A 45 -5.66 -5.67 -2.10
CA HIS A 45 -4.25 -6.04 -2.08
C HIS A 45 -3.97 -7.00 -0.91
N ALA A 46 -3.91 -8.30 -1.22
CA ALA A 46 -3.88 -9.35 -0.21
C ALA A 46 -2.68 -9.26 0.75
N ILE A 47 -1.48 -8.95 0.24
CA ILE A 47 -0.29 -8.85 1.11
C ILE A 47 -0.28 -7.60 1.97
N GLY A 48 -0.76 -6.47 1.45
CA GLY A 48 -0.90 -5.26 2.26
C GLY A 48 -1.88 -5.44 3.41
N HIS A 49 -2.97 -6.18 3.18
CA HIS A 49 -3.90 -6.58 4.24
C HIS A 49 -3.20 -7.44 5.30
N LYS A 50 -2.46 -8.47 4.87
CA LYS A 50 -1.72 -9.36 5.76
C LYS A 50 -0.68 -8.59 6.60
N ALA A 51 0.12 -7.72 5.96
CA ALA A 51 1.12 -6.90 6.64
C ALA A 51 0.48 -6.00 7.72
N ALA A 52 -0.67 -5.38 7.41
CA ALA A 52 -1.41 -4.57 8.37
C ALA A 52 -1.99 -5.39 9.54
N GLN A 53 -2.38 -6.65 9.31
CA GLN A 53 -2.89 -7.54 10.36
C GLN A 53 -1.79 -8.09 11.26
N THR A 54 -0.63 -8.42 10.69
CA THR A 54 0.49 -9.02 11.42
C THR A 54 1.41 -7.97 12.04
N GLU A 55 1.27 -6.70 11.66
CA GLU A 55 2.20 -5.63 12.01
C GLU A 55 3.65 -5.98 11.64
N GLN A 56 3.82 -6.74 10.55
CA GLN A 56 5.13 -7.12 10.02
C GLN A 56 5.31 -6.61 8.59
N THR A 57 6.53 -6.16 8.29
CA THR A 57 6.95 -5.90 6.92
C THR A 57 7.02 -7.21 6.14
N ILE A 58 6.42 -7.24 4.94
CA ILE A 58 6.43 -8.40 4.05
C ILE A 58 7.04 -7.99 2.71
N GLU A 59 8.11 -8.68 2.31
CA GLU A 59 8.72 -8.54 0.99
C GLU A 59 8.17 -9.60 0.04
N VAL A 60 7.81 -9.18 -1.16
CA VAL A 60 7.28 -10.04 -2.23
C VAL A 60 8.22 -9.99 -3.41
N PHE A 61 8.68 -11.15 -3.87
CA PHE A 61 9.69 -11.28 -4.92
C PHE A 61 9.10 -11.66 -6.29
N SER A 62 7.83 -12.06 -6.33
CA SER A 62 7.10 -12.45 -7.55
C SER A 62 5.70 -11.83 -7.58
N ASP A 63 5.21 -11.48 -8.79
CA ASP A 63 3.91 -10.85 -8.96
C ASP A 63 2.74 -11.84 -8.76
N ASP A 64 3.00 -13.15 -8.85
CA ASP A 64 1.95 -14.19 -8.87
C ASP A 64 1.69 -14.86 -7.52
N ASP A 65 2.42 -14.48 -6.47
CA ASP A 65 2.34 -15.15 -5.18
C ASP A 65 0.98 -14.92 -4.48
N PHE A 66 0.34 -13.78 -4.74
CA PHE A 66 -0.90 -13.37 -4.06
C PHE A 66 -1.82 -12.52 -4.94
N PRO A 67 -3.16 -12.64 -4.79
CA PRO A 67 -4.11 -11.85 -5.57
C PRO A 67 -3.88 -10.34 -5.48
N GLY A 68 -3.86 -9.67 -6.63
CA GLY A 68 -3.69 -8.21 -6.74
C GLY A 68 -2.34 -7.70 -6.25
N THR A 69 -1.37 -8.59 -6.04
CA THR A 69 -0.04 -8.26 -5.52
C THR A 69 0.95 -8.07 -6.68
N GLN A 70 1.90 -7.17 -6.47
CA GLN A 70 3.06 -7.00 -7.34
C GLN A 70 4.29 -7.07 -6.43
N LYS A 71 5.43 -7.47 -6.98
CA LYS A 71 6.71 -7.50 -6.29
C LYS A 71 6.99 -6.14 -5.66
N GLY A 72 7.51 -6.17 -4.44
CA GLY A 72 7.71 -4.96 -3.65
C GLY A 72 7.65 -5.23 -2.17
N ILE A 73 7.62 -4.15 -1.40
CA ILE A 73 7.70 -4.17 0.07
C ILE A 73 6.38 -3.63 0.62
N ASN A 74 5.77 -4.37 1.55
CA ASN A 74 4.57 -3.96 2.27
C ASN A 74 4.93 -3.69 3.72
N MET A 75 4.97 -2.41 4.11
CA MET A 75 5.34 -1.97 5.45
C MET A 75 4.09 -1.52 6.23
N PRO A 76 3.79 -2.11 7.39
CA PRO A 76 2.70 -1.65 8.25
C PRO A 76 3.05 -0.31 8.89
N MET A 77 2.05 0.53 9.12
CA MET A 77 2.20 1.79 9.83
C MET A 77 1.34 1.79 11.09
N SER A 78 1.97 2.04 12.23
CA SER A 78 1.31 2.23 13.52
C SER A 78 1.59 3.64 14.00
N LEU A 79 0.54 4.37 14.37
CA LEU A 79 0.69 5.65 15.08
C LEU A 79 0.66 5.33 16.58
N SER A 80 1.80 5.53 17.24
CA SER A 80 1.96 5.46 18.70
C SER A 80 1.50 6.76 19.36
#